data_AF-A0A842WZ79-F1
#
_entry.id   AF-A0A842WZ79-F1
#
_cell.length_a   1.000
_cell.length_b   1.000
_cell.length_c   1.000
_cell.angle_alpha   90.00
_cell.angle_beta   90.00
_cell.angle_gamma   90.00
#
_symmetry.space_group_name_H-M   'P 1'
#
loop_
_entity.id
_entity.type
_entity.pdbx_description
1 polymer ?
#
loop_
_entity_poly.entity_id
_entity_poly.type
_entity_poly.pdbx_seq_one_letter_code
_entity_poly.pdbx_strand_id
1 'polypeptide(L)'
;MIRGKKHNTNRIVPLAIMVLSLIMAFTFWWSNGVLAILLMVVALASCVFSACQFTFEPSDGQVIAVRASDIQQRRVRPRRDPFREETIAIEEIIDLESADPEEKITDIQQDLPVEIIDGIGQSYGSRLREMNIDIVKKMVTVHPEVIKQICEVNRETAEHWIADAKCLIKGARIYSILELAMSEPAEVLIKIEKAIDKGKLDLPNSYEINEWKIRQWIDTANDIMSSISSDDFRKWKGKS
;
A
#
# COMPACT_ATOMS: atom_id res chain seq x y z
N MET A 1 58.59 54.16 3.86
CA MET A 1 57.65 53.16 4.41
C MET A 1 56.46 53.04 3.47
N ILE A 2 56.46 52.09 2.54
CA ILE A 2 55.33 51.81 1.65
C ILE A 2 54.72 50.48 2.11
N ARG A 3 53.56 50.58 2.78
CA ARG A 3 52.84 49.46 3.38
C ARG A 3 52.11 48.71 2.25
N GLY A 4 52.71 47.61 1.79
CA GLY A 4 52.12 46.75 0.76
C GLY A 4 50.80 46.15 1.24
N LYS A 5 49.68 46.62 0.68
CA LYS A 5 48.34 46.05 0.84
C LYS A 5 48.33 44.68 0.15
N LYS A 6 48.37 43.60 0.93
CA LYS A 6 48.26 42.22 0.44
C LYS A 6 46.88 42.00 -0.19
N HIS A 7 46.87 41.70 -1.49
CA HIS A 7 45.68 41.33 -2.27
C HIS A 7 45.09 39.99 -1.79
N ASN A 8 43.99 40.06 -1.01
CA ASN A 8 43.15 38.91 -0.65
C ASN A 8 41.92 38.75 -1.59
N THR A 9 41.88 39.47 -2.71
CA THR A 9 40.72 39.54 -3.61
C THR A 9 40.45 38.27 -4.42
N ASN A 10 41.41 37.34 -4.52
CA ASN A 10 41.27 36.20 -5.43
C ASN A 10 40.45 35.02 -4.88
N ARG A 11 40.21 34.96 -3.55
CA ARG A 11 39.41 33.87 -2.94
C ARG A 11 37.91 34.17 -2.85
N ILE A 12 37.53 35.45 -2.94
CA ILE A 12 36.12 35.87 -2.84
C ILE A 12 35.37 35.56 -4.14
N VAL A 13 36.03 35.69 -5.28
CA VAL A 13 35.44 35.46 -6.62
C VAL A 13 34.88 34.04 -6.81
N PRO A 14 35.63 32.94 -6.56
CA PRO A 14 35.09 31.59 -6.76
C PRO A 14 33.94 31.27 -5.79
N LEU A 15 33.99 31.80 -4.56
CA LEU A 15 32.94 31.60 -3.56
C LEU A 15 31.65 32.32 -3.98
N ALA A 16 31.76 33.54 -4.50
CA ALA A 16 30.62 34.27 -5.07
C ALA A 16 30.00 33.53 -6.27
N ILE A 17 30.81 32.97 -7.17
CA ILE A 17 30.32 32.19 -8.32
C ILE A 17 29.59 30.92 -7.86
N MET A 18 30.12 30.20 -6.87
CA MET A 18 29.48 29.00 -6.33
C MET A 18 28.12 29.31 -5.72
N VAL A 19 28.02 30.36 -4.90
CA VAL A 19 26.75 30.79 -4.29
C VAL A 19 25.74 31.20 -5.35
N LEU A 20 26.17 31.96 -6.36
CA LEU A 20 25.29 32.39 -7.46
C LEU A 20 24.77 31.18 -8.26
N SER A 21 25.61 30.19 -8.53
CA SER A 21 25.21 28.96 -9.21
C SER A 21 24.21 28.15 -8.40
N LEU A 22 24.36 28.09 -7.07
CA LEU A 22 23.44 27.36 -6.19
C LEU A 22 22.07 28.04 -6.13
N ILE A 23 22.05 29.38 -6.07
CA ILE A 23 20.80 30.17 -6.16
C ILE A 23 20.10 29.92 -7.51
N MET A 24 20.84 29.94 -8.62
CA MET A 24 20.29 29.68 -9.95
C MET A 24 19.75 28.24 -10.10
N ALA A 25 20.43 27.24 -9.52
CA ALA A 25 19.94 25.86 -9.51
C ALA A 25 18.63 25.73 -8.72
N PHE A 26 18.55 26.39 -7.56
CA PHE A 26 17.35 26.39 -6.73
C PHE A 26 16.16 27.08 -7.43
N THR A 27 16.38 28.25 -8.04
CA THR A 27 15.31 28.95 -8.77
C THR A 27 14.85 28.18 -10.01
N PHE A 28 15.76 27.48 -10.70
CA PHE A 28 15.41 26.65 -11.86
C PHE A 28 14.60 25.42 -11.45
N TRP A 29 14.97 24.75 -10.35
CA TRP A 29 14.20 23.64 -9.80
C TRP A 29 12.80 24.10 -9.38
N TRP A 30 12.71 25.19 -8.61
CA TRP A 30 11.43 25.76 -8.20
C TRP A 30 10.54 26.13 -9.40
N SER A 31 11.11 26.80 -10.40
CA SER A 31 10.38 27.21 -11.61
C SER A 31 9.83 26.01 -12.38
N ASN A 32 10.62 24.93 -12.52
CA ASN A 32 10.14 23.71 -13.18
C ASN A 32 9.02 23.03 -12.40
N GLY A 33 9.10 23.01 -11.06
CA GLY A 33 8.03 22.48 -10.21
C GLY A 33 6.72 23.25 -10.37
N VAL A 34 6.79 24.59 -10.31
CA VAL A 34 5.62 25.46 -10.52
C VAL A 34 5.04 25.31 -11.93
N LEU A 35 5.89 25.23 -12.96
CA LEU A 35 5.47 25.02 -14.34
C LEU A 35 4.73 23.68 -14.51
N ALA A 36 5.23 22.60 -13.92
CA ALA A 36 4.59 21.28 -14.00
C ALA A 36 3.19 21.27 -13.35
N ILE A 37 3.06 21.90 -12.17
CA ILE A 37 1.76 22.04 -11.50
C ILE A 37 0.79 22.86 -12.37
N LEU A 38 1.26 23.96 -12.97
CA LEU A 38 0.43 24.80 -13.84
C LEU A 38 -0.04 24.05 -15.09
N LEU A 39 0.84 23.26 -15.73
CA LEU A 39 0.47 22.41 -16.88
C LEU A 39 -0.56 21.35 -16.50
N MET A 40 -0.44 20.74 -15.32
CA MET A 40 -1.42 19.77 -14.82
C MET A 40 -2.81 20.41 -14.63
N VAL A 41 -2.87 21.63 -14.06
CA VAL A 41 -4.13 22.38 -13.90
C VAL A 41 -4.75 22.72 -15.26
N VAL A 42 -3.95 23.14 -16.25
CA VAL A 42 -4.44 23.42 -17.61
C VAL A 42 -4.96 22.16 -18.31
N ALA A 43 -4.29 21.02 -18.12
CA ALA A 43 -4.74 19.73 -18.65
C ALA A 43 -6.08 19.31 -18.05
N LEU A 44 -6.23 19.41 -16.72
CA LEU A 44 -7.49 19.12 -16.03
C LEU A 44 -8.62 20.06 -16.48
N ALA A 45 -8.35 21.36 -16.60
CA ALA A 45 -9.32 22.33 -17.10
C ALA A 45 -9.76 22.01 -18.53
N SER A 46 -8.83 21.60 -19.39
CA SER A 46 -9.13 21.15 -20.76
C SER A 46 -9.99 19.90 -20.78
N CYS A 47 -9.73 18.92 -19.91
CA CYS A 47 -10.56 17.72 -19.78
C CYS A 47 -11.99 18.05 -19.35
N VAL A 48 -12.15 18.92 -18.35
CA VAL A 48 -13.47 19.37 -17.87
C VAL A 48 -14.22 20.12 -18.98
N PHE A 49 -13.53 21.04 -19.67
CA PHE A 49 -14.13 21.79 -20.77
C PHE A 49 -14.57 20.88 -21.92
N SER A 50 -13.74 19.88 -22.27
CA SER A 50 -14.09 18.88 -23.28
C SER A 50 -15.28 18.03 -22.86
N ALA A 51 -15.37 17.64 -21.59
CA ALA A 51 -16.51 16.90 -21.07
C ALA A 51 -17.81 17.72 -21.08
N CYS A 52 -17.72 19.03 -20.81
CA CYS A 52 -18.87 19.93 -20.85
C CYS A 52 -19.35 20.27 -22.28
N GLN A 53 -18.48 20.22 -23.28
CA GLN A 53 -18.85 20.49 -24.68
C GLN A 53 -19.48 19.28 -25.40
N PHE A 54 -19.34 18.07 -24.87
CA PHE A 54 -20.09 16.91 -25.37
C PHE A 54 -21.55 17.02 -24.94
N THR A 55 -22.31 17.86 -25.66
CA THR A 55 -23.76 17.72 -25.72
C THR A 55 -24.04 16.38 -26.39
N PHE A 56 -24.44 15.40 -25.57
CA PHE A 56 -24.98 14.13 -26.04
C PHE A 56 -26.20 14.44 -26.90
N GLU A 57 -26.00 14.50 -28.22
CA GLU A 57 -27.10 14.41 -29.15
C GLU A 57 -27.70 13.02 -28.95
N PRO A 58 -28.99 12.92 -28.56
CA PRO A 58 -29.63 11.63 -28.34
C PRO A 58 -29.54 10.86 -29.66
N SER A 59 -28.70 9.81 -29.67
CA SER A 59 -28.54 8.94 -30.81
C SER A 59 -29.89 8.28 -31.07
N ASP A 60 -30.61 8.78 -32.08
CA ASP A 60 -31.79 8.11 -32.63
C ASP A 60 -31.38 6.66 -32.95
N GLY A 61 -32.12 5.73 -32.35
CA GLY A 61 -31.75 4.32 -32.19
C GLY A 61 -31.52 3.59 -33.50
N GLN A 62 -30.32 3.74 -34.07
CA GLN A 62 -29.86 2.92 -35.16
C GLN A 62 -29.46 1.57 -34.58
N VAL A 63 -30.32 0.58 -34.83
CA VAL A 63 -30.10 -0.82 -34.49
C VAL A 63 -28.78 -1.26 -35.14
N ILE A 64 -27.73 -1.36 -34.34
CA ILE A 64 -26.46 -1.94 -34.76
C ILE A 64 -26.73 -3.42 -34.97
N ALA A 65 -27.02 -3.80 -36.21
CA ALA A 65 -27.01 -5.18 -36.64
C ALA A 65 -25.57 -5.68 -36.48
N VAL A 66 -25.35 -6.47 -35.42
CA VAL A 66 -24.09 -7.17 -35.17
C VAL A 66 -23.91 -8.18 -36.30
N ARG A 67 -23.27 -7.72 -37.37
CA ARG A 67 -22.79 -8.56 -38.46
C ARG A 67 -21.63 -9.37 -37.88
N ALA A 68 -21.85 -10.67 -37.70
CA ALA A 68 -20.81 -11.64 -37.40
C ALA A 68 -19.80 -11.64 -38.56
N SER A 69 -18.80 -10.77 -38.48
CA SER A 69 -17.67 -10.75 -39.40
C SER A 69 -16.66 -11.79 -38.97
N ASP A 70 -16.41 -12.69 -39.92
CA ASP A 70 -15.41 -13.73 -39.96
C ASP A 70 -14.14 -13.46 -39.16
N ILE A 71 -13.80 -14.46 -38.36
CA ILE A 71 -12.52 -14.65 -37.68
C ILE A 71 -11.47 -14.88 -38.77
N GLN A 72 -10.99 -13.81 -39.39
CA GLN A 72 -9.74 -13.85 -40.14
C GLN A 72 -8.59 -13.93 -39.13
N GLN A 73 -7.98 -15.12 -39.07
CA GLN A 73 -6.72 -15.41 -38.40
C GLN A 73 -5.65 -14.39 -38.80
N ARG A 74 -5.49 -13.34 -37.99
CA ARG A 74 -4.41 -12.38 -38.13
C ARG A 74 -3.16 -13.00 -37.53
N ARG A 75 -2.26 -13.47 -38.40
CA ARG A 75 -0.90 -13.89 -38.04
C ARG A 75 -0.25 -12.79 -37.18
N VAL A 76 -0.09 -13.10 -35.90
CA VAL A 76 0.69 -12.30 -34.94
C VAL A 76 2.12 -12.31 -35.43
N ARG A 77 2.59 -11.18 -35.97
CA ARG A 77 4.02 -10.94 -36.15
C ARG A 77 4.64 -10.73 -34.76
N PRO A 78 5.77 -11.37 -34.44
CA PRO A 78 6.47 -11.14 -33.19
C PRO A 78 6.88 -9.66 -33.13
N ARG A 79 6.29 -8.93 -32.18
CA ARG A 79 6.65 -7.55 -31.87
C ARG A 79 8.01 -7.61 -31.20
N ARG A 80 9.06 -7.11 -31.87
CA ARG A 80 10.33 -6.79 -31.21
C ARG A 80 10.03 -5.72 -30.18
N ASP A 81 10.15 -6.04 -28.90
CA ASP A 81 10.10 -5.07 -27.82
C ASP A 81 11.27 -4.09 -27.96
N PRO A 82 11.01 -2.78 -28.06
CA PRO A 82 12.05 -1.75 -27.97
C PRO A 82 12.44 -1.45 -26.51
N PHE A 83 11.81 -2.09 -25.53
CA PHE A 83 12.15 -1.96 -24.11
C PHE A 83 13.17 -3.03 -23.74
N ARG A 84 14.43 -2.72 -24.06
CA ARG A 84 15.57 -3.32 -23.40
C ARG A 84 15.55 -2.79 -21.96
N GLU A 85 15.15 -3.63 -21.01
CA GLU A 85 15.31 -3.35 -19.59
C GLU A 85 16.80 -3.11 -19.34
N GLU A 86 17.17 -1.83 -19.19
CA GLU A 86 18.38 -1.49 -18.47
C GLU A 86 18.15 -1.97 -17.04
N THR A 87 18.77 -3.10 -16.72
CA THR A 87 18.94 -3.57 -15.35
C THR A 87 19.70 -2.49 -14.60
N ILE A 88 18.95 -1.57 -13.99
CA ILE A 88 19.46 -0.69 -12.96
C ILE A 88 19.87 -1.64 -11.83
N ALA A 89 21.18 -1.74 -11.60
CA ALA A 89 21.72 -2.44 -10.45
C ALA A 89 21.24 -1.70 -9.19
N ILE A 90 20.12 -2.17 -8.62
CA ILE A 90 19.64 -1.79 -7.29
C ILE A 90 20.46 -2.60 -6.29
N GLU A 91 21.76 -2.33 -6.20
CA GLU A 91 22.65 -2.93 -5.20
C GLU A 91 23.06 -1.95 -4.10
N GLU A 92 22.50 -0.74 -4.10
CA GLU A 92 22.86 0.28 -3.12
C GLU A 92 21.66 1.14 -2.79
N ILE A 93 20.79 0.65 -1.91
CA ILE A 93 19.95 1.39 -0.95
C ILE A 93 19.20 0.30 -0.18
N ILE A 94 19.58 0.11 1.08
CA ILE A 94 18.80 -0.31 2.26
C ILE A 94 19.79 -1.02 3.19
N ASP A 95 20.60 -0.21 3.87
CA ASP A 95 21.16 -0.57 5.18
C ASP A 95 20.41 0.28 6.23
N LEU A 96 19.10 0.06 6.30
CA LEU A 96 18.16 0.72 7.22
C LEU A 96 17.70 -0.25 8.32
N GLU A 97 18.59 -1.17 8.75
CA GLU A 97 18.34 -2.13 9.82
C GLU A 97 18.94 -1.65 11.16
N SER A 98 18.72 -0.38 11.53
CA SER A 98 19.06 0.11 12.89
C SER A 98 18.28 1.37 13.32
N ALA A 99 16.96 1.38 13.09
CA ALA A 99 16.08 2.26 13.83
C ALA A 99 15.03 1.40 14.53
N ASP A 100 15.31 1.07 15.78
CA ASP A 100 14.34 0.58 16.75
C ASP A 100 13.92 1.77 17.64
N PRO A 101 12.98 2.62 17.21
CA PRO A 101 12.17 3.32 18.16
C PRO A 101 10.96 2.42 18.46
N GLU A 102 10.86 1.96 19.71
CA GLU A 102 9.57 1.69 20.35
C GLU A 102 8.74 3.00 20.38
N GLU A 103 8.43 3.55 19.21
CA GLU A 103 7.53 4.67 19.05
C GLU A 103 6.16 4.17 19.49
N LYS A 104 5.75 4.60 20.68
CA LYS A 104 4.36 4.55 21.13
C LYS A 104 3.54 5.36 20.13
N ILE A 105 3.07 4.69 19.08
CA ILE A 105 2.07 5.21 18.16
C ILE A 105 0.79 5.40 18.98
N THR A 106 0.51 6.64 19.35
CA THR A 106 -0.65 7.02 20.18
C THR A 106 -1.96 6.88 19.39
N ASP A 107 -2.78 5.93 19.84
CA ASP A 107 -4.23 6.03 20.10
C ASP A 107 -5.26 6.18 18.96
N ILE A 108 -4.87 6.06 17.68
CA ILE A 108 -5.86 5.83 16.59
C ILE A 108 -5.47 4.63 15.73
N GLN A 109 -4.87 3.60 16.33
CA GLN A 109 -4.77 2.30 15.70
C GLN A 109 -6.09 1.55 15.94
N GLN A 110 -6.91 1.49 14.89
CA GLN A 110 -8.01 0.53 14.86
C GLN A 110 -7.39 -0.86 14.77
N ASP A 111 -7.28 -1.52 15.92
CA ASP A 111 -6.82 -2.90 16.03
C ASP A 111 -7.49 -3.78 14.97
N LEU A 112 -6.75 -4.73 14.40
CA LEU A 112 -7.29 -5.68 13.43
C LEU A 112 -8.31 -6.63 14.09
N PRO A 113 -9.61 -6.56 13.73
CA PRO A 113 -10.60 -7.53 14.22
C PRO A 113 -10.34 -8.93 13.67
N VAL A 114 -10.68 -9.96 14.45
CA VAL A 114 -10.49 -11.37 14.05
C VAL A 114 -11.31 -11.75 12.81
N GLU A 115 -12.38 -11.03 12.52
CA GLU A 115 -13.24 -11.24 11.35
C GLU A 115 -12.52 -11.01 9.99
N ILE A 116 -11.34 -10.38 9.98
CA ILE A 116 -10.49 -10.22 8.78
C ILE A 116 -9.95 -11.57 8.28
N ILE A 117 -9.82 -12.55 9.17
CA ILE A 117 -9.31 -13.87 8.80
C ILE A 117 -10.39 -14.64 8.07
N ASP A 118 -10.05 -15.12 6.87
CA ASP A 118 -10.96 -15.86 6.01
C ASP A 118 -11.55 -17.09 6.73
N GLY A 119 -12.87 -17.25 6.60
CA GLY A 119 -13.63 -18.31 7.25
C GLY A 119 -14.07 -18.06 8.70
N ILE A 120 -13.58 -17.04 9.42
CA ILE A 120 -14.08 -16.70 10.77
C ILE A 120 -15.46 -16.02 10.66
N GLY A 121 -15.57 -14.96 9.87
CA GLY A 121 -16.81 -14.19 9.72
C GLY A 121 -17.44 -13.74 11.05
N GLN A 122 -18.68 -13.24 11.00
CA GLN A 122 -19.31 -12.64 12.19
C GLN A 122 -19.76 -13.66 13.24
N SER A 123 -20.10 -14.88 12.82
CA SER A 123 -20.55 -15.95 13.73
C SER A 123 -19.42 -16.44 14.63
N TYR A 124 -18.28 -16.84 14.08
CA TYR A 124 -17.13 -17.27 14.89
C TYR A 124 -16.45 -16.07 15.55
N GLY A 125 -16.41 -14.90 14.91
CA GLY A 125 -15.89 -13.67 15.50
C GLY A 125 -16.60 -13.29 16.81
N SER A 126 -17.92 -13.45 16.87
CA SER A 126 -18.68 -13.19 18.11
C SER A 126 -18.30 -14.15 19.25
N ARG A 127 -18.13 -15.45 18.96
CA ARG A 127 -17.71 -16.44 19.96
C ARG A 127 -16.29 -16.19 20.48
N LEU A 128 -15.38 -15.79 19.59
CA LEU A 128 -14.00 -15.43 19.96
C LEU A 128 -13.97 -14.16 20.84
N ARG A 129 -14.82 -13.17 20.52
CA ARG A 129 -14.98 -11.95 21.33
C ARG A 129 -15.50 -12.23 22.74
N GLU A 130 -16.45 -13.15 22.90
CA GLU A 130 -16.94 -13.58 24.22
C GLU A 130 -15.81 -14.15 25.11
N MET A 131 -14.77 -14.71 24.49
CA MET A 131 -13.58 -15.24 25.16
C MET A 131 -12.42 -14.23 25.25
N ASN A 132 -12.68 -12.95 24.99
CA ASN A 132 -11.70 -11.85 24.93
C ASN A 132 -10.60 -12.02 23.85
N ILE A 133 -10.89 -12.78 22.79
CA ILE A 133 -10.04 -12.94 21.60
C ILE A 133 -10.69 -12.11 20.47
N ASP A 134 -10.74 -10.81 20.68
CA ASP A 134 -11.36 -9.83 19.79
C ASP A 134 -10.43 -9.31 18.68
N ILE A 135 -9.11 -9.42 18.88
CA ILE A 135 -8.09 -8.82 18.02
C ILE A 135 -7.14 -9.89 17.46
N VAL A 136 -6.76 -9.78 16.18
CA VAL A 136 -5.82 -10.69 15.49
C VAL A 136 -4.51 -10.85 16.27
N LYS A 137 -3.99 -9.76 16.85
CA LYS A 137 -2.78 -9.77 17.70
C LYS A 137 -2.91 -10.72 18.91
N LYS A 138 -4.07 -10.77 19.57
CA LYS A 138 -4.31 -11.70 20.68
C LYS A 138 -4.36 -13.14 20.18
N MET A 139 -5.03 -13.34 19.05
CA MET A 139 -5.20 -14.65 18.43
C MET A 139 -3.87 -15.35 18.10
N VAL A 140 -2.82 -14.61 17.73
CA VAL A 140 -1.46 -15.15 17.48
C VAL A 140 -0.88 -15.91 18.69
N THR A 141 -1.29 -15.58 19.91
CA THR A 141 -0.80 -16.21 21.15
C THR A 141 -1.63 -17.40 21.61
N VAL A 142 -2.79 -17.61 21.01
CA VAL A 142 -3.75 -18.64 21.40
C VAL A 142 -3.34 -19.98 20.78
N HIS A 143 -3.49 -21.06 21.56
CA HIS A 143 -3.23 -22.41 21.07
C HIS A 143 -4.38 -22.89 20.16
N PRO A 144 -4.12 -23.60 19.04
CA PRO A 144 -5.17 -24.05 18.12
C PRO A 144 -6.29 -24.86 18.77
N GLU A 145 -5.95 -25.67 19.78
CA GLU A 145 -6.93 -26.49 20.51
C GLU A 145 -7.98 -25.64 21.25
N VAL A 146 -7.63 -24.43 21.69
CA VAL A 146 -8.57 -23.50 22.33
C VAL A 146 -9.55 -22.95 21.30
N ILE A 147 -9.07 -22.52 20.14
CA ILE A 147 -9.91 -22.02 19.04
C ILE A 147 -10.85 -23.13 18.54
N LYS A 148 -10.31 -24.34 18.38
CA LYS A 148 -11.09 -25.54 18.04
C LYS A 148 -12.27 -25.74 18.98
N GLN A 149 -12.05 -25.62 20.30
CA GLN A 149 -13.09 -25.80 21.31
C GLN A 149 -14.12 -24.65 21.31
N ILE A 150 -13.69 -23.39 21.17
CA ILE A 150 -14.60 -22.23 21.16
C ILE A 150 -15.48 -22.21 19.91
N CYS A 151 -14.89 -22.49 18.74
CA CYS A 151 -15.56 -22.38 17.45
C CYS A 151 -16.15 -23.70 16.95
N GLU A 152 -15.88 -24.82 17.64
CA GLU A 152 -16.33 -26.17 17.26
C GLU A 152 -15.87 -26.58 15.83
N VAL A 153 -14.71 -26.08 15.41
CA VAL A 153 -14.09 -26.38 14.11
C VAL A 153 -13.11 -27.54 14.21
N ASN A 154 -12.59 -28.03 13.08
CA ASN A 154 -11.50 -29.00 13.11
C ASN A 154 -10.19 -28.31 13.56
N ARG A 155 -9.19 -29.12 13.98
CA ARG A 155 -7.90 -28.59 14.45
C ARG A 155 -7.12 -27.88 13.33
N GLU A 156 -7.20 -28.40 12.11
CA GLU A 156 -6.48 -27.87 10.95
C GLU A 156 -6.95 -26.45 10.57
N THR A 157 -8.26 -26.20 10.54
CA THR A 157 -8.82 -24.86 10.30
C THR A 157 -8.40 -23.89 11.40
N ALA A 158 -8.40 -24.32 12.67
CA ALA A 158 -7.89 -23.48 13.76
C ALA A 158 -6.39 -23.15 13.60
N GLU A 159 -5.57 -24.12 13.17
CA GLU A 159 -4.15 -23.90 12.85
C GLU A 159 -3.98 -22.93 11.67
N HIS A 160 -4.81 -23.04 10.63
CA HIS A 160 -4.81 -22.15 9.46
C HIS A 160 -5.20 -20.72 9.82
N TRP A 161 -6.21 -20.53 10.68
CA TRP A 161 -6.57 -19.18 11.14
C TRP A 161 -5.46 -18.54 11.99
N ILE A 162 -4.79 -19.31 12.85
CA ILE A 162 -3.62 -18.80 13.59
C ILE A 162 -2.45 -18.49 12.64
N ALA A 163 -2.27 -19.29 11.59
CA ALA A 163 -1.28 -19.01 10.55
C ALA A 163 -1.58 -17.69 9.83
N ASP A 164 -2.84 -17.43 9.45
CA ASP A 164 -3.28 -16.14 8.88
C ASP A 164 -2.97 -14.97 9.82
N ALA A 165 -3.29 -15.12 11.11
CA ALA A 165 -2.99 -14.11 12.13
C ALA A 165 -1.48 -13.85 12.24
N LYS A 166 -0.66 -14.90 12.22
CA LYS A 166 0.81 -14.79 12.27
C LYS A 166 1.35 -14.12 11.01
N CYS A 167 0.81 -14.43 9.83
CA CYS A 167 1.19 -13.80 8.57
C CYS A 167 0.98 -12.28 8.62
N LEU A 168 -0.19 -11.82 9.09
CA LEU A 168 -0.47 -10.38 9.23
C LEU A 168 0.45 -9.69 10.24
N ILE A 169 0.53 -10.23 11.46
CA ILE A 169 1.20 -9.56 12.59
C ILE A 169 2.72 -9.72 12.55
N LYS A 170 3.22 -10.94 12.35
CA LYS A 170 4.67 -11.23 12.39
C LYS A 170 5.31 -11.13 11.00
N GLY A 171 4.60 -11.54 9.97
CA GLY A 171 5.08 -11.52 8.58
C GLY A 171 5.04 -10.12 7.99
N ALA A 172 3.83 -9.61 7.75
CA ALA A 172 3.60 -8.32 7.11
C ALA A 172 3.82 -7.10 8.03
N ARG A 173 3.79 -7.32 9.35
CA ARG A 173 3.86 -6.27 10.39
C ARG A 173 2.73 -5.25 10.28
N ILE A 174 1.55 -5.70 9.88
CA ILE A 174 0.35 -4.87 9.77
C ILE A 174 -0.44 -5.02 11.06
N TYR A 175 -0.71 -3.89 11.74
CA TYR A 175 -1.38 -3.90 13.05
C TYR A 175 -2.73 -3.19 13.05
N SER A 176 -3.02 -2.42 12.00
CA SER A 176 -4.22 -1.60 11.87
C SER A 176 -5.06 -2.02 10.67
N ILE A 177 -6.40 -1.96 10.81
CA ILE A 177 -7.30 -2.22 9.69
C ILE A 177 -7.11 -1.24 8.55
N LEU A 178 -6.79 0.02 8.85
CA LEU A 178 -6.54 1.05 7.85
C LEU A 178 -5.26 0.76 7.06
N GLU A 179 -4.22 0.31 7.77
CA GLU A 179 -2.95 -0.09 7.13
C GLU A 179 -3.18 -1.27 6.19
N LEU A 180 -3.95 -2.27 6.61
CA LEU A 180 -4.30 -3.40 5.76
C LEU A 180 -5.12 -2.98 4.54
N ALA A 181 -6.17 -2.19 4.74
CA ALA A 181 -7.06 -1.70 3.69
C ALA A 181 -6.32 -0.87 2.61
N MET A 182 -5.29 -0.14 3.01
CA MET A 182 -4.46 0.68 2.11
C MET A 182 -3.27 -0.08 1.49
N SER A 183 -3.03 -1.34 1.90
CA SER A 183 -1.88 -2.10 1.43
C SER A 183 -2.12 -2.70 0.04
N GLU A 184 -1.04 -2.84 -0.74
CA GLU A 184 -1.08 -3.59 -1.99
C GLU A 184 -0.88 -5.10 -1.74
N PRO A 185 -1.70 -6.00 -2.32
CA PRO A 185 -1.61 -7.44 -2.05
C PRO A 185 -0.23 -8.04 -2.34
N ALA A 186 0.41 -7.60 -3.44
CA ALA A 186 1.73 -8.08 -3.83
C ALA A 186 2.82 -7.67 -2.83
N GLU A 187 2.77 -6.45 -2.30
CA GLU A 187 3.72 -5.98 -1.29
C GLU A 187 3.58 -6.76 0.02
N VAL A 188 2.34 -7.04 0.44
CA VAL A 188 2.06 -7.83 1.64
C VAL A 188 2.60 -9.26 1.47
N LEU A 189 2.39 -9.87 0.29
CA LEU A 189 2.92 -11.20 -0.01
C LEU A 189 4.44 -11.23 0.09
N ILE A 190 5.13 -10.28 -0.57
CA ILE A 190 6.59 -10.16 -0.54
C ILE A 190 7.11 -9.99 0.90
N LYS A 191 6.44 -9.20 1.75
CA LYS A 191 6.82 -9.03 3.17
C LYS A 191 6.70 -10.36 3.93
N ILE A 192 5.63 -11.11 3.71
CA ILE A 192 5.40 -12.41 4.35
C ILE A 192 6.45 -13.43 3.88
N GLU A 193 6.68 -13.56 2.58
CA GLU A 193 7.70 -14.45 2.01
C GLU A 193 9.10 -14.14 2.56
N LYS A 194 9.47 -12.85 2.59
CA LYS A 194 10.74 -12.42 3.20
C LYS A 194 10.84 -12.76 4.69
N ALA A 195 9.74 -12.80 5.42
CA ALA A 195 9.72 -13.20 6.82
C ALA A 195 9.86 -14.72 6.98
N ILE A 196 9.30 -15.52 6.07
CA ILE A 196 9.47 -16.98 5.99
C ILE A 196 10.92 -17.31 5.68
N ASP A 197 11.51 -16.68 4.67
CA ASP A 197 12.91 -16.90 4.26
C ASP A 197 13.91 -16.56 5.38
N LYS A 198 13.60 -15.54 6.18
CA LYS A 198 14.38 -15.16 7.36
C LYS A 198 14.16 -16.08 8.57
N GLY A 199 13.30 -17.10 8.48
CA GLY A 199 12.95 -17.99 9.59
C GLY A 199 12.20 -17.30 10.74
N LYS A 200 11.61 -16.12 10.48
CA LYS A 200 10.85 -15.36 11.50
C LYS A 200 9.41 -15.84 11.64
N LEU A 201 8.92 -16.60 10.66
CA LEU A 201 7.55 -17.08 10.57
C LEU A 201 7.56 -18.60 10.39
N ASP A 202 6.90 -19.30 11.30
CA ASP A 202 6.72 -20.76 11.26
C ASP A 202 5.25 -21.07 10.98
N LEU A 203 5.00 -21.70 9.83
CA LEU A 203 3.69 -22.02 9.28
C LEU A 203 3.55 -23.55 9.14
N PRO A 204 2.36 -24.11 9.39
CA PRO A 204 2.14 -25.54 9.22
C PRO A 204 2.31 -25.95 7.74
N ASN A 205 2.81 -27.16 7.49
CA ASN A 205 3.12 -27.64 6.12
C ASN A 205 1.91 -27.69 5.18
N SER A 206 0.68 -27.76 5.71
CA SER A 206 -0.54 -27.75 4.89
C SER A 206 -1.05 -26.35 4.54
N TYR A 207 -0.36 -25.30 5.01
CA TYR A 207 -0.77 -23.93 4.81
C TYR A 207 -0.02 -23.29 3.63
N GLU A 208 -0.80 -22.80 2.67
CA GLU A 208 -0.31 -22.09 1.51
C GLU A 208 -0.78 -20.63 1.57
N ILE A 209 0.16 -19.69 1.49
CA ILE A 209 -0.13 -18.27 1.36
C ILE A 209 0.03 -17.87 -0.11
N ASN A 210 -0.98 -17.21 -0.66
CA ASN A 210 -0.96 -16.70 -2.01
C ASN A 210 -1.58 -15.30 -2.08
N GLU A 211 -1.40 -14.63 -3.21
CA GLU A 211 -1.90 -13.26 -3.40
C GLU A 211 -3.42 -13.16 -3.29
N TRP A 212 -4.16 -14.19 -3.71
CA TRP A 212 -5.61 -14.22 -3.64
C TRP A 212 -6.12 -14.17 -2.19
N LYS A 213 -5.50 -14.93 -1.28
CA LYS A 213 -5.87 -14.93 0.14
C LYS A 213 -5.63 -13.56 0.79
N ILE A 214 -4.52 -12.91 0.42
CA ILE A 214 -4.21 -11.55 0.88
C ILE A 214 -5.23 -10.54 0.35
N ARG A 215 -5.64 -10.66 -0.91
CA ARG A 215 -6.72 -9.83 -1.48
C ARG A 215 -8.00 -9.97 -0.66
N GLN A 216 -8.38 -11.18 -0.25
CA GLN A 216 -9.55 -11.37 0.60
C GLN A 216 -9.44 -10.67 1.96
N TRP A 217 -8.27 -10.69 2.60
CA TRP A 217 -8.06 -9.95 3.86
C TRP A 217 -8.22 -8.44 3.66
N ILE A 218 -7.69 -7.90 2.56
CA ILE A 218 -7.77 -6.48 2.21
C ILE A 218 -9.22 -6.10 1.87
N ASP A 219 -9.92 -6.91 1.09
CA ASP A 219 -11.34 -6.70 0.75
C ASP A 219 -12.21 -6.71 2.01
N THR A 220 -11.98 -7.67 2.91
CA THR A 220 -12.68 -7.74 4.19
C THR A 220 -12.39 -6.52 5.08
N ALA A 221 -11.14 -6.05 5.10
CA ALA A 221 -10.77 -4.83 5.81
C ALA A 221 -11.46 -3.58 5.23
N ASN A 222 -11.55 -3.47 3.90
CA ASN A 222 -12.28 -2.42 3.21
C ASN A 222 -13.78 -2.46 3.50
N ASP A 223 -14.38 -3.65 3.50
CA ASP A 223 -15.79 -3.85 3.83
C ASP A 223 -16.09 -3.42 5.26
N ILE A 224 -15.28 -3.86 6.23
CA ILE A 224 -15.41 -3.45 7.63
C ILE A 224 -15.27 -1.93 7.74
N MET A 225 -14.25 -1.33 7.12
CA MET A 225 -14.09 0.13 7.12
C MET A 225 -15.27 0.87 6.53
N SER A 226 -15.88 0.36 5.46
CA SER A 226 -17.05 0.97 4.82
C SER A 226 -18.31 0.87 5.71
N SER A 227 -18.38 -0.15 6.56
CA SER A 227 -19.50 -0.36 7.49
C SER A 227 -19.43 0.52 8.73
N ILE A 228 -18.24 1.04 9.08
CA ILE A 228 -18.07 1.96 10.21
C ILE A 228 -18.75 3.29 9.83
N SER A 229 -19.89 3.57 10.47
CA SER A 229 -20.63 4.81 10.24
C SER A 229 -19.76 6.03 10.53
N SER A 230 -19.93 7.10 9.75
CA SER A 230 -19.30 8.40 10.01
C SER A 230 -19.58 8.94 11.43
N ASP A 231 -20.66 8.49 12.07
CA ASP A 231 -21.00 8.84 13.45
C ASP A 231 -20.15 8.09 14.49
N ASP A 232 -19.71 6.86 14.20
CA ASP A 232 -18.80 6.10 15.06
C ASP A 232 -17.40 6.73 15.03
N PHE A 233 -16.95 7.20 13.86
CA PHE A 233 -15.74 8.01 13.73
C PHE A 233 -15.79 9.30 14.59
N ARG A 234 -16.95 9.97 14.67
CA ARG A 234 -17.12 11.17 15.51
C ARG A 234 -17.09 10.85 17.00
N LYS A 235 -17.71 9.74 17.44
CA LYS A 235 -17.66 9.28 18.84
C LYS A 235 -16.25 8.89 19.26
N TRP A 236 -15.43 8.39 18.35
CA TRP A 236 -14.05 7.99 18.64
C TRP A 236 -13.11 9.20 18.75
N LYS A 237 -13.30 10.23 17.91
CA LYS A 237 -12.49 11.46 17.96
C LYS A 237 -12.72 12.33 19.20
N GLY A 238 -13.80 12.10 19.95
CA GLY A 238 -14.17 12.89 21.14
C GLY A 238 -13.77 12.28 22.49
N LYS A 239 -13.07 11.13 22.50
CA LYS A 239 -12.65 10.42 23.72
C LYS A 239 -11.14 10.39 23.97
N SER A 240 -10.33 10.98 23.09
CA SER A 240 -8.90 11.27 23.34
C SER A 240 -8.75 12.60 24.06
#